data_AF-A0A965CSD4-F1
#
_entry.id   AF-A0A965CSD4-F1
#
_cell.length_a   1.000
_cell.length_b   1.000
_cell.length_c   1.000
_cell.angle_alpha   90.00
_cell.angle_beta   90.00
_cell.angle_gamma   90.00
#
_symmetry.space_group_name_H-M   'P 1'
#
loop_
_entity.id
_entity.type
_entity.pdbx_description
1 polymer ?
#
loop_
_entity_poly.entity_id
_entity_poly.type
_entity_poly.pdbx_seq_one_letter_code
_entity_poly.pdbx_strand_id
1 'polypeptide(L)'
;MSNQSKKGILRRGWTSSVDDYAISGGWSLGGEVLMVADASGGIFAFEGKSGDVLWSQQKVHEGSGLATSIHPSGTKFATAGKDGKVLVWDVSKGNVMQTLDAGSGWVEN
;
A
#
# COMPACT_ATOMS: atom_id res chain seq x y z
N MET A 1 -27.63 2.28 37.37
CA MET A 1 -26.34 1.68 37.00
C MET A 1 -26.10 2.00 35.52
N SER A 2 -25.22 2.97 35.22
CA SER A 2 -24.95 3.36 33.83
C SER A 2 -24.01 2.35 33.18
N ASN A 3 -24.46 1.76 32.07
CA ASN A 3 -23.67 0.86 31.24
C ASN A 3 -22.64 1.68 30.45
N GLN A 4 -21.46 1.92 31.03
CA GLN A 4 -20.35 2.48 30.29
C GLN A 4 -19.81 1.42 29.32
N SER A 5 -20.20 1.55 28.05
CA SER A 5 -19.52 0.95 26.91
C SER A 5 -18.01 1.18 27.07
N LYS A 6 -17.24 0.09 27.21
CA LYS A 6 -15.78 0.13 27.37
C LYS A 6 -15.16 0.82 26.13
N LYS A 7 -14.85 2.11 26.24
CA LYS A 7 -14.00 2.83 25.28
C LYS A 7 -12.59 2.23 25.40
N GLY A 8 -12.07 1.68 24.31
CA GLY A 8 -10.69 1.17 24.26
C GLY A 8 -10.53 -0.33 23.93
N ILE A 9 -11.60 -1.08 23.65
CA ILE A 9 -11.45 -2.42 23.09
C ILE A 9 -11.22 -2.31 21.59
N LEU A 10 -10.05 -2.78 21.12
CA LEU A 10 -9.76 -2.97 19.71
C LEU A 10 -10.76 -4.01 19.17
N ARG A 11 -11.66 -3.57 18.29
CA ARG A 11 -12.65 -4.45 17.66
C ARG A 11 -12.12 -4.89 16.31
N ARG A 12 -12.43 -6.12 15.92
CA ARG A 12 -12.17 -6.59 14.55
C ARG A 12 -13.03 -5.74 13.61
N GLY A 13 -12.38 -4.96 12.74
CA GLY A 13 -13.04 -4.11 11.75
C GLY A 13 -13.37 -4.91 10.50
N TRP A 14 -12.36 -5.09 9.65
CA TRP A 14 -12.44 -5.89 8.43
C TRP A 14 -11.14 -6.66 8.21
N THR A 15 -11.16 -7.60 7.27
CA THR A 15 -9.99 -8.34 6.79
C THR A 15 -10.11 -8.52 5.29
N SER A 16 -8.98 -8.37 4.58
CA SER A 16 -8.88 -8.60 3.13
C SER A 16 -7.59 -9.35 2.81
N SER A 17 -7.50 -9.86 1.59
CA SER A 17 -6.37 -10.65 1.13
C SER A 17 -5.53 -9.90 0.11
N VAL A 18 -4.23 -10.21 0.12
CA VAL A 18 -3.26 -9.92 -0.95
C VAL A 18 -2.76 -11.26 -1.51
N ASP A 19 -1.99 -11.23 -2.60
CA ASP A 19 -1.62 -12.45 -3.33
C ASP A 19 -0.49 -13.23 -2.63
N ASP A 20 0.38 -12.53 -1.90
CA ASP A 20 1.47 -13.10 -1.08
C ASP A 20 1.63 -12.34 0.26
N TYR A 21 2.66 -12.62 1.06
CA TYR A 21 2.90 -11.93 2.33
C TYR A 21 2.91 -10.41 2.16
N ALA A 22 2.03 -9.71 2.89
CA ALA A 22 2.07 -8.25 2.98
C ALA A 22 3.41 -7.82 3.61
N ILE A 23 4.14 -6.96 2.91
CA ILE A 23 5.48 -6.53 3.33
C ILE A 23 5.50 -5.13 3.92
N SER A 24 4.68 -4.23 3.39
CA SER A 24 4.60 -2.84 3.82
C SER A 24 3.29 -2.23 3.36
N GLY A 25 2.91 -1.10 3.95
CA GLY A 25 1.70 -0.40 3.61
C GLY A 25 1.51 0.84 4.47
N GLY A 26 0.39 1.52 4.26
CA GLY A 26 0.03 2.67 5.08
C GLY A 26 -1.31 3.28 4.71
N TRP A 27 -1.85 4.05 5.65
CA TRP A 27 -3.06 4.82 5.46
C TRP A 27 -2.79 6.04 4.59
N SER A 28 -3.67 6.28 3.64
CA SER A 28 -3.61 7.35 2.65
C SER A 28 -4.95 8.07 2.57
N LEU A 29 -4.98 9.25 1.94
CA LEU A 29 -6.20 10.05 1.77
C LEU A 29 -6.98 10.24 3.08
N GLY A 30 -6.28 10.57 4.18
CA GLY A 30 -6.92 10.77 5.48
C GLY A 30 -7.51 9.49 6.11
N GLY A 31 -7.06 8.31 5.67
CA GLY A 31 -7.57 7.02 6.15
C GLY A 31 -8.68 6.43 5.29
N GLU A 32 -9.06 7.08 4.18
CA GLU A 32 -10.04 6.53 3.23
C GLU A 32 -9.48 5.36 2.42
N VAL A 33 -8.15 5.26 2.30
CA VAL A 33 -7.48 4.19 1.56
C VAL A 33 -6.35 3.59 2.40
N LEU A 34 -6.29 2.25 2.46
CA LEU A 34 -5.11 1.53 2.93
C LEU A 34 -4.34 1.00 1.72
N MET A 35 -3.11 1.49 1.54
CA MET A 35 -2.16 0.96 0.56
C MET A 35 -1.41 -0.21 1.16
N VAL A 36 -1.28 -1.32 0.43
CA VAL A 36 -0.51 -2.50 0.83
C VAL A 36 0.31 -2.99 -0.36
N ALA A 37 1.58 -3.29 -0.11
CA ALA A 37 2.45 -4.00 -1.02
C ALA A 37 2.68 -5.43 -0.51
N ASP A 38 2.77 -6.39 -1.43
CA ASP A 38 3.08 -7.79 -1.11
C ASP A 38 4.41 -8.27 -1.71
N ALA A 39 4.86 -9.43 -1.25
CA ALA A 39 6.14 -10.03 -1.63
C ALA A 39 6.19 -10.50 -3.10
N SER A 40 5.05 -10.67 -3.77
CA SER A 40 4.94 -11.04 -5.18
C SER A 40 5.08 -9.86 -6.15
N GLY A 41 5.26 -8.65 -5.61
CA GLY A 41 5.29 -7.41 -6.37
C GLY A 41 3.90 -6.85 -6.64
N GLY A 42 2.89 -7.25 -5.87
CA GLY A 42 1.53 -6.72 -5.95
C GLY A 42 1.38 -5.44 -5.12
N ILE A 43 0.65 -4.47 -5.66
CA ILE A 43 0.22 -3.24 -4.97
C ILE A 43 -1.30 -3.22 -4.92
N PHE A 44 -1.86 -3.03 -3.73
CA PHE A 44 -3.28 -3.06 -3.45
C PHE A 44 -3.71 -1.78 -2.75
N ALA A 45 -4.86 -1.25 -3.15
CA ALA A 45 -5.57 -0.20 -2.43
C ALA A 45 -6.90 -0.76 -1.92
N PHE A 46 -7.09 -0.68 -0.61
CA PHE A 46 -8.33 -1.07 0.04
C PHE A 46 -9.11 0.15 0.52
N GLU A 47 -10.42 0.12 0.40
CA GLU A 47 -11.29 1.11 1.00
C GLU A 47 -11.18 1.00 2.53
N GLY A 48 -10.88 2.11 3.19
CA GLY A 48 -10.46 2.09 4.59
C GLY A 48 -11.52 1.64 5.59
N LYS A 49 -12.81 1.75 5.25
CA LYS A 49 -13.91 1.40 6.15
C LYS A 49 -14.35 -0.05 6.00
N SER A 50 -14.37 -0.57 4.78
CA SER A 50 -14.89 -1.90 4.45
C SER A 50 -13.80 -2.94 4.25
N GLY A 51 -12.62 -2.53 3.80
CA GLY A 51 -11.59 -3.43 3.29
C GLY A 51 -11.79 -3.84 1.83
N ASP A 52 -12.80 -3.32 1.14
CA ASP A 52 -13.04 -3.66 -0.26
C ASP A 52 -11.85 -3.24 -1.13
N VAL A 53 -11.48 -4.06 -2.10
CA VAL A 53 -10.40 -3.71 -3.05
C VAL A 53 -10.92 -2.61 -3.96
N LEU A 54 -10.30 -1.43 -3.89
CA LEU A 54 -10.56 -0.32 -4.81
C LEU A 54 -9.84 -0.57 -6.14
N TRP A 55 -8.57 -0.98 -6.06
CA TRP A 55 -7.78 -1.40 -7.20
C TRP A 55 -6.58 -2.23 -6.74
N SER A 56 -6.01 -2.99 -7.68
CA SER A 56 -4.72 -3.66 -7.49
C SER A 56 -3.94 -3.73 -8.81
N GLN A 57 -2.62 -3.84 -8.69
CA GLN A 57 -1.70 -4.07 -9.79
C GLN A 57 -0.70 -5.14 -9.38
N GLN A 58 -0.54 -6.16 -10.23
CA GLN A 58 0.33 -7.31 -9.98
C GLN A 58 1.61 -7.20 -10.79
N LYS A 59 2.68 -7.86 -10.31
CA LYS A 59 3.97 -7.93 -11.02
C LYS A 59 4.54 -6.55 -11.35
N VAL A 60 4.36 -5.61 -10.43
CA VAL A 60 4.74 -4.21 -10.59
C VAL A 60 6.25 -4.04 -10.66
N HIS A 61 6.98 -4.77 -9.81
CA HIS A 61 8.43 -4.85 -9.82
C HIS A 61 8.86 -6.30 -10.05
N GLU A 62 9.95 -6.47 -10.80
CA GLU A 62 10.57 -7.79 -11.00
C GLU A 62 11.49 -8.12 -9.81
N GLY A 63 11.17 -9.20 -9.07
CA GLY A 63 11.98 -9.68 -7.94
C GLY A 63 11.49 -9.23 -6.55
N SER A 64 11.88 -10.00 -5.52
CA SER A 64 11.33 -9.94 -4.17
C SER A 64 11.90 -8.84 -3.26
N GLY A 65 11.42 -7.62 -3.29
CA GLY A 65 11.81 -6.64 -2.27
C GLY A 65 11.30 -5.26 -2.63
N LEU A 66 10.31 -4.80 -1.86
CA LEU A 66 9.74 -3.47 -2.06
C LEU A 66 10.04 -2.58 -0.86
N ALA A 67 10.63 -1.43 -1.15
CA ALA A 67 10.53 -0.27 -0.28
C ALA A 67 9.28 0.50 -0.67
N THR A 68 8.54 1.03 0.32
CA THR A 68 7.35 1.84 0.04
C THR A 68 7.29 3.08 0.92
N SER A 69 6.66 4.13 0.41
CA SER A 69 6.44 5.36 1.16
C SER A 69 5.19 6.09 0.68
N ILE A 70 4.37 6.56 1.62
CA ILE A 70 3.23 7.43 1.32
C ILE A 70 3.71 8.87 1.41
N HIS A 71 3.46 9.66 0.37
CA HIS A 71 3.75 11.08 0.39
C HIS A 71 2.89 11.78 1.47
N PRO A 72 3.39 12.78 2.20
CA PRO A 72 2.64 13.44 3.28
C PRO A 72 1.28 14.02 2.88
N SER A 73 1.07 14.33 1.59
CA SER A 73 -0.26 14.74 1.10
C SER A 73 -1.29 13.60 1.09
N GLY A 74 -0.87 12.34 1.23
CA GLY A 74 -1.71 11.16 1.14
C GLY A 74 -2.25 10.84 -0.26
N THR A 75 -1.86 11.61 -1.29
CA THR A 75 -2.37 11.44 -2.67
C THR A 75 -1.41 10.64 -3.55
N LYS A 76 -0.18 10.45 -3.10
CA LYS A 76 0.86 9.71 -3.83
C LYS A 76 1.45 8.62 -2.96
N PHE A 77 1.81 7.54 -3.61
CA PHE A 77 2.52 6.42 -3.03
C PHE A 77 3.75 6.14 -3.89
N ALA A 78 4.88 5.85 -3.27
CA ALA A 78 6.11 5.49 -3.94
C ALA A 78 6.46 4.04 -3.62
N THR A 79 6.91 3.31 -4.64
CA THR A 79 7.42 1.95 -4.50
C THR A 79 8.77 1.86 -5.19
N ALA A 80 9.70 1.08 -4.63
CA ALA A 80 10.96 0.78 -5.27
C ALA A 80 11.23 -0.72 -5.20
N GLY A 81 11.79 -1.30 -6.27
CA GLY A 81 12.00 -2.73 -6.41
C GLY A 81 13.43 -3.12 -6.77
N LYS A 82 13.68 -4.43 -6.77
CA LYS A 82 14.96 -5.03 -7.20
C LYS A 82 15.25 -4.89 -8.68
N ASP A 83 14.23 -4.54 -9.46
CA ASP A 83 14.34 -4.17 -10.87
C ASP A 83 15.00 -2.80 -11.08
N GLY A 84 15.39 -2.11 -10.00
CA GLY A 84 16.07 -0.82 -10.06
C GLY A 84 15.11 0.34 -10.35
N LYS A 85 13.80 0.10 -10.34
CA LYS A 85 12.80 1.11 -10.64
C LYS A 85 12.21 1.69 -9.36
N VAL A 86 11.89 2.98 -9.43
CA VAL A 86 11.00 3.65 -8.49
C VAL A 86 9.74 4.09 -9.24
N LEU A 87 8.58 3.70 -8.74
CA LEU A 87 7.28 4.06 -9.31
C LEU A 87 6.56 5.00 -8.36
N VAL A 88 6.01 6.08 -8.89
CA VAL A 88 5.16 7.02 -8.17
C VAL A 88 3.73 6.86 -8.66
N TRP A 89 2.82 6.57 -7.74
CA TRP A 89 1.44 6.22 -7.98
C TRP A 89 0.49 7.37 -7.62
N ASP A 90 -0.59 7.53 -8.38
CA ASP A 90 -1.79 8.25 -7.94
C ASP A 90 -2.64 7.26 -7.12
N VAL A 91 -2.80 7.53 -5.82
CA VAL A 91 -3.48 6.61 -4.91
C VAL A 91 -4.95 6.42 -5.27
N SER A 92 -5.63 7.46 -5.75
CA SER A 92 -7.05 7.39 -6.07
C SER A 92 -7.33 6.62 -7.35
N LYS A 93 -6.42 6.70 -8.33
CA LYS A 93 -6.62 6.13 -9.68
C LYS A 93 -5.92 4.80 -9.87
N GLY A 94 -4.93 4.47 -9.06
CA GLY A 94 -4.16 3.23 -9.18
C GLY A 94 -3.26 3.17 -10.40
N ASN A 95 -2.90 4.32 -10.99
CA ASN A 95 -1.99 4.40 -12.12
C ASN A 95 -0.64 5.00 -11.71
N VAL A 96 0.40 4.52 -12.39
CA VAL A 96 1.76 5.08 -12.28
C VAL A 96 1.78 6.45 -12.96
N MET A 97 2.09 7.48 -12.18
CA MET A 97 2.29 8.85 -12.66
C MET A 97 3.69 9.07 -13.21
N GLN A 98 4.69 8.44 -12.58
CA GLN A 98 6.10 8.57 -12.93
C GLN A 98 6.85 7.26 -12.68
N THR A 99 7.79 6.98 -13.58
CA THR A 99 8.76 5.90 -13.42
C THR A 99 10.14 6.53 -13.44
N LEU A 100 10.92 6.26 -12.41
CA LEU A 100 12.34 6.56 -12.36
C LEU A 100 13.11 5.25 -12.50
N ASP A 101 13.97 5.18 -13.52
CA ASP A 101 14.93 4.11 -13.69
C ASP A 101 16.23 4.52 -12.99
N ALA A 102 16.53 3.90 -11.86
CA ALA A 102 17.74 4.15 -11.08
C ALA A 102 18.92 3.26 -11.53
N GLY A 103 18.74 2.46 -12.60
CA GLY A 103 19.73 1.53 -13.12
C GLY A 103 19.71 0.17 -12.42
N SER A 104 20.59 -0.75 -12.84
CA SER A 104 20.63 -2.15 -12.39
C SER A 104 21.16 -2.36 -10.95
N GLY A 105 21.15 -1.31 -10.13
CA GLY A 105 21.53 -1.34 -8.72
C GLY A 105 20.29 -1.44 -7.84
N TRP A 106 20.38 -2.27 -6.80
CA TRP A 106 19.30 -2.49 -5.86
C TRP A 106 18.97 -1.21 -5.11
N VAL A 107 17.68 -0.90 -4.95
CA VAL A 107 17.20 0.23 -4.14
C VAL A 107 16.61 -0.35 -2.85
N GLU A 108 17.29 -0.16 -1.73
CA GLU A 108 16.79 -0.43 -0.38
C GLU A 108 16.82 0.85 0.45
N ASN A 109 15.91 0.99 1.42
CA ASN A 109 15.81 2.12 2.33
C ASN A 109 15.83 1.69 3.80
#